data_AF-A0A0V0R1U2-F1
#
_entry.id   AF-A0A0V0R1U2-F1
#
_cell.length_a   1.000
_cell.length_b   1.000
_cell.length_c   1.000
_cell.angle_alpha   90.00
_cell.angle_beta   90.00
_cell.angle_gamma   90.00
#
_symmetry.space_group_name_H-M   'P 1'
#
loop_
_entity.id
_entity.type
_entity.pdbx_description
1 polymer ?
#
loop_
_entity_poly.entity_id
_entity_poly.type
_entity_poly.pdbx_seq_one_letter_code
_entity_poly.pdbx_strand_id
1 'polypeptide(L)'
;MYKLQFLSGKTLIICPDQSSVYKMFLFLQRIGAKGFQVLNDTDPKNLRYYVMSMFNTGVIQTMITTEKVFEDLRKKVFYTKKRKILQFKNLGNIIFMDLKNVKDIYNNMYTHFRGSEGTIISLLDQSEQQVEILTNLIEQQKKQFTQINIKEFPLKKHEIDSFRYRISDVVGAISRKQVKNMQMLDFKKKLLKSKELETYFRENDADRQLIIEDINSLSKQIHQYQVKCEDEIPEYLVPEMVKEQRKRFNDKKEKFSKIQVTRTNEEFQKSLKRRMEKNNLTLDDVKKKKVLDQAGDKFVVVNNEKEAVDGDEVDANRLKVISGRKLWKIKHGFKLHKKNKRMEKKGIYQA
;
A
#
# COMPACT_ATOMS: atom_id res chain seq x y z
N MET A 1 0.36 3.96 4.44
CA MET A 1 -0.32 2.64 4.31
C MET A 1 0.63 1.46 4.49
N TYR A 2 1.58 1.20 3.58
CA TYR A 2 2.46 0.02 3.66
C TYR A 2 3.45 0.03 4.83
N LYS A 3 4.24 1.09 4.99
CA LYS A 3 5.23 1.17 6.09
C LYS A 3 4.62 1.39 7.48
N LEU A 4 3.47 2.07 7.53
CA LEU A 4 2.71 2.28 8.77
C LEU A 4 1.78 1.09 9.09
N GLN A 5 1.67 0.11 8.19
CA GLN A 5 0.83 -1.09 8.34
C GLN A 5 -0.65 -0.76 8.63
N PHE A 6 -1.22 0.19 7.89
CA PHE A 6 -2.65 0.54 8.03
C PHE A 6 -3.60 -0.43 7.32
N LEU A 7 -3.09 -1.27 6.42
CA LEU A 7 -3.90 -2.13 5.57
C LEU A 7 -3.74 -3.58 5.98
N SER A 8 -4.82 -4.18 6.47
CA SER A 8 -4.86 -5.59 6.84
C SER A 8 -5.25 -6.50 5.69
N GLY A 9 -4.56 -7.62 5.51
CA GLY A 9 -4.90 -8.63 4.50
C GLY A 9 -4.45 -8.28 3.07
N LYS A 10 -4.92 -9.09 2.12
CA LYS A 10 -4.47 -8.99 0.73
C LYS A 10 -5.02 -7.73 0.07
N THR A 11 -4.15 -7.04 -0.66
CA THR A 11 -4.43 -5.74 -1.25
C THR A 11 -4.35 -5.80 -2.77
N LEU A 12 -5.39 -5.33 -3.44
CA LEU A 12 -5.44 -5.14 -4.88
C LEU A 12 -5.25 -3.65 -5.19
N ILE A 13 -4.19 -3.28 -5.91
CA ILE A 13 -3.96 -1.91 -6.37
C ILE A 13 -4.36 -1.81 -7.84
N ILE A 14 -5.31 -0.93 -8.13
CA ILE A 14 -5.82 -0.66 -9.46
C ILE A 14 -5.24 0.66 -9.98
N CYS A 15 -4.50 0.57 -11.08
CA CYS A 15 -3.92 1.70 -11.80
C CYS A 15 -4.68 1.98 -13.11
N PRO A 16 -4.65 3.22 -13.63
CA PRO A 16 -5.38 3.59 -14.84
C PRO A 16 -4.81 2.94 -16.11
N ASP A 17 -3.50 2.70 -16.16
CA ASP A 17 -2.81 2.16 -17.33
C ASP A 17 -1.59 1.31 -16.95
N GLN A 18 -1.07 0.53 -17.90
CA GLN A 18 0.04 -0.38 -17.67
C GLN A 18 1.36 0.35 -17.30
N SER A 19 1.59 1.58 -17.79
CA SER A 19 2.76 2.37 -17.38
C SER A 19 2.65 2.77 -15.91
N SER A 20 1.45 3.15 -15.47
CA SER A 20 1.17 3.45 -14.06
C SER A 20 1.34 2.21 -13.16
N VAL A 21 0.96 1.02 -13.62
CA VAL A 21 1.20 -0.25 -12.90
C VAL A 21 2.68 -0.46 -12.63
N TYR A 22 3.55 -0.33 -13.64
CA TYR A 22 4.99 -0.51 -13.45
C TYR A 22 5.65 0.66 -12.71
N LYS A 23 5.10 1.88 -12.82
CA LYS A 23 5.52 3.01 -11.98
C LYS A 23 5.24 2.73 -10.50
N MET A 24 4.05 2.21 -10.18
CA MET A 24 3.68 1.80 -8.82
C MET A 24 4.55 0.65 -8.33
N PHE A 25 4.84 -0.34 -9.18
CA PHE A 25 5.76 -1.43 -8.87
C PHE A 25 7.15 -0.91 -8.48
N LEU A 26 7.74 -0.03 -9.30
CA LEU A 26 9.01 0.62 -9.01
C LEU A 26 8.95 1.40 -7.70
N PHE A 27 7.89 2.18 -7.48
CA PHE A 27 7.71 2.94 -6.26
C PHE A 27 7.69 2.06 -5.02
N LEU A 28 6.88 0.99 -5.02
CA LEU A 28 6.82 0.02 -3.92
C LEU A 28 8.18 -0.64 -3.66
N GLN A 29 8.95 -0.91 -4.71
CA GLN A 29 10.31 -1.43 -4.60
C GLN A 29 11.26 -0.40 -3.95
N ARG A 30 11.17 0.88 -4.33
CA ARG A 30 12.03 1.94 -3.77
C ARG A 30 11.74 2.25 -2.30
N ILE A 31 10.51 2.04 -1.85
CA ILE A 31 10.15 2.21 -0.43
C ILE A 31 10.40 0.95 0.40
N GLY A 32 10.95 -0.12 -0.17
CA GLY A 32 11.26 -1.36 0.57
C GLY A 32 10.03 -2.21 0.91
N ALA A 33 8.90 -2.03 0.22
CA ALA A 33 7.77 -2.94 0.35
C ALA A 33 8.18 -4.36 -0.14
N LYS A 34 7.44 -5.39 0.29
CA LYS A 34 7.69 -6.79 -0.10
C LYS A 34 6.35 -7.48 -0.40
N GLY A 35 6.41 -8.64 -1.05
CA GLY A 35 5.24 -9.48 -1.30
C GLY A 35 4.24 -8.90 -2.30
N PHE A 36 4.70 -8.04 -3.22
CA PHE A 36 3.89 -7.47 -4.28
C PHE A 36 4.30 -7.98 -5.67
N GLN A 37 3.34 -8.08 -6.58
CA GLN A 37 3.61 -8.46 -7.97
C GLN A 37 2.64 -7.78 -8.94
N VAL A 38 3.12 -7.55 -10.16
CA VAL A 38 2.33 -7.01 -11.27
C VAL A 38 1.57 -8.14 -11.96
N LEU A 39 0.27 -7.95 -12.16
CA LEU A 39 -0.48 -8.63 -13.20
C LEU A 39 -0.52 -7.70 -14.42
N ASN A 40 0.16 -8.10 -15.49
CA ASN A 40 0.18 -7.33 -16.73
C ASN A 40 -0.92 -7.83 -17.67
N ASP A 41 -1.75 -6.92 -18.14
CA ASP A 41 -2.89 -7.17 -19.00
C ASP A 41 -2.56 -7.62 -20.41
N THR A 42 -1.33 -7.36 -20.85
CA THR A 42 -0.80 -7.79 -22.16
C THR A 42 -0.20 -9.18 -22.11
N ASP A 43 0.00 -9.76 -20.92
CA ASP A 43 0.60 -11.07 -20.79
C ASP A 43 -0.34 -12.18 -21.31
N PRO A 44 0.24 -13.27 -21.87
CA PRO A 44 -0.51 -14.48 -22.19
C PRO A 44 -1.36 -14.98 -21.02
N LYS A 45 -2.50 -15.61 -21.34
CA LYS A 45 -3.46 -16.14 -20.34
C LYS A 45 -2.79 -17.01 -19.26
N ASN A 46 -1.77 -17.77 -19.65
CA ASN A 46 -1.01 -18.65 -18.74
C ASN A 46 -0.28 -17.87 -17.64
N LEU A 47 0.36 -16.76 -17.98
CA LEU A 47 1.11 -15.93 -17.02
C LEU A 47 0.17 -15.15 -16.12
N ARG A 48 -0.90 -14.55 -16.67
CA ARG A 48 -1.92 -13.87 -15.87
C ARG A 48 -2.59 -14.83 -14.88
N TYR A 49 -2.90 -16.05 -15.31
CA TYR A 49 -3.39 -17.11 -14.43
C TYR A 49 -2.41 -17.42 -13.29
N TYR A 50 -1.11 -17.55 -13.60
CA TYR A 50 -0.08 -17.83 -12.60
C TYR A 50 -0.01 -16.73 -11.53
N VAL A 51 0.02 -15.46 -11.92
CA VAL A 51 0.03 -14.33 -10.97
C VAL A 51 -1.23 -14.32 -10.10
N MET A 52 -2.40 -14.48 -10.73
CA MET A 52 -3.66 -14.58 -10.01
C MET A 52 -3.69 -15.76 -9.02
N SER A 53 -3.09 -16.90 -9.40
CA SER A 53 -3.01 -18.08 -8.53
C SER A 53 -2.10 -17.83 -7.31
N MET A 54 -0.98 -17.12 -7.49
CA MET A 54 -0.09 -16.72 -6.41
C MET A 54 -0.80 -15.76 -5.45
N PHE A 55 -1.60 -14.83 -5.98
CA PHE A 55 -2.41 -13.93 -5.17
C PHE A 55 -3.46 -14.68 -4.35
N ASN A 56 -4.21 -15.58 -4.98
CA ASN A 56 -5.25 -16.34 -4.32
C ASN A 56 -4.71 -17.34 -3.28
N THR A 57 -3.53 -17.90 -3.50
CA THR A 57 -2.84 -18.77 -2.52
C THR A 57 -2.18 -17.98 -1.39
N GLY A 58 -1.98 -16.67 -1.55
CA GLY A 58 -1.37 -15.80 -0.54
C GLY A 58 0.16 -15.76 -0.57
N VAL A 59 0.77 -16.33 -1.60
CA VAL A 59 2.22 -16.19 -1.87
C VAL A 59 2.59 -14.72 -2.07
N ILE A 60 1.72 -13.97 -2.74
CA ILE A 60 1.79 -12.51 -2.83
C ILE A 60 0.61 -11.90 -2.07
N GLN A 61 0.90 -10.85 -1.31
CA GLN A 61 -0.09 -10.12 -0.51
C GLN A 61 -0.66 -8.94 -1.29
N THR A 62 0.14 -8.35 -2.17
CA THR A 62 -0.29 -7.22 -3.00
C THR A 62 -0.23 -7.58 -4.48
N MET A 63 -1.31 -7.32 -5.20
CA MET A 63 -1.32 -7.40 -6.66
C MET A 63 -1.57 -6.02 -7.24
N ILE A 64 -0.74 -5.61 -8.20
CA ILE A 64 -0.84 -4.33 -8.91
C ILE A 64 -1.28 -4.62 -10.33
N THR A 65 -2.36 -4.02 -10.79
CA THR A 65 -2.98 -4.31 -12.09
C THR A 65 -3.83 -3.13 -12.55
N THR A 66 -4.37 -3.20 -13.75
CA THR A 66 -5.50 -2.34 -14.15
C THR A 66 -6.84 -3.02 -13.85
N GLU A 67 -7.92 -2.30 -14.06
CA GLU A 67 -9.29 -2.79 -13.95
C GLU A 67 -9.64 -3.98 -14.86
N LYS A 68 -8.85 -4.24 -15.91
CA LYS A 68 -9.10 -5.34 -16.85
C LYS A 68 -9.19 -6.69 -16.14
N VAL A 69 -8.53 -6.82 -14.98
CA VAL A 69 -8.64 -8.02 -14.12
C VAL A 69 -10.09 -8.36 -13.75
N PHE A 70 -10.95 -7.35 -13.54
CA PHE A 70 -12.36 -7.57 -13.22
C PHE A 70 -13.13 -8.06 -14.44
N GLU A 71 -12.78 -7.55 -15.62
CA GLU A 71 -13.34 -8.02 -16.89
C GLU A 71 -12.89 -9.46 -17.19
N ASP A 72 -11.62 -9.80 -16.98
CA ASP A 72 -11.09 -11.16 -17.15
C ASP A 72 -11.82 -12.17 -16.26
N LEU A 73 -12.14 -11.79 -15.02
CA LEU A 73 -12.92 -12.62 -14.10
C LEU A 73 -14.37 -12.78 -14.56
N ARG A 74 -15.03 -11.69 -14.98
CA ARG A 74 -16.39 -11.72 -15.56
C ARG A 74 -16.47 -12.62 -16.79
N LYS A 75 -15.49 -12.51 -17.70
CA LYS A 75 -15.38 -13.32 -18.92
C LYS A 75 -14.85 -14.74 -18.67
N LYS A 76 -14.58 -15.12 -17.41
CA LYS A 76 -14.05 -16.44 -17.02
C LYS A 76 -12.77 -16.82 -17.78
N VAL A 77 -11.90 -15.85 -18.05
CA VAL A 77 -10.64 -16.05 -18.80
C VAL A 77 -9.72 -17.09 -18.13
N PHE A 78 -9.78 -17.16 -16.81
CA PHE A 78 -9.00 -18.07 -15.98
C PHE A 78 -9.69 -19.42 -15.71
N TYR A 79 -10.79 -19.71 -16.40
CA TYR A 79 -11.57 -20.95 -16.26
C TYR A 79 -11.30 -21.92 -17.42
N THR A 80 -10.80 -23.10 -17.08
CA THR A 80 -10.69 -24.28 -17.95
C THR A 80 -10.90 -25.53 -17.09
N LYS A 81 -11.10 -26.71 -17.71
CA LYS A 81 -11.28 -27.99 -16.97
C LYS A 81 -10.17 -28.22 -15.91
N LYS A 82 -8.92 -27.82 -16.21
CA LYS A 82 -7.75 -27.95 -15.33
C LYS A 82 -7.48 -26.73 -14.44
N ARG A 83 -8.03 -25.55 -14.74
CA ARG A 83 -7.75 -24.29 -14.03
C ARG A 83 -9.04 -23.60 -13.65
N LYS A 84 -9.29 -23.42 -12.36
CA LYS A 84 -10.54 -22.83 -11.88
C LYS A 84 -10.24 -21.61 -11.01
N ILE A 85 -10.13 -20.45 -11.63
CA ILE A 85 -10.18 -19.17 -10.93
C ILE A 85 -11.33 -18.36 -11.50
N LEU A 86 -12.33 -18.11 -10.66
CA LEU A 86 -13.51 -17.29 -11.00
C LEU A 86 -13.56 -16.01 -10.17
N GLN A 87 -12.67 -15.87 -9.18
CA GLN A 87 -12.78 -14.89 -8.12
C GLN A 87 -11.47 -14.68 -7.39
N PHE A 88 -11.38 -13.55 -6.68
CA PHE A 88 -10.37 -13.33 -5.65
C PHE A 88 -10.67 -14.17 -4.40
N LYS A 89 -9.61 -14.62 -3.71
CA LYS A 89 -9.69 -15.33 -2.42
C LYS A 89 -9.02 -14.52 -1.32
N ASN A 90 -9.76 -14.25 -0.25
CA ASN A 90 -9.32 -13.51 0.94
C ASN A 90 -8.80 -12.11 0.58
N LEU A 91 -9.54 -11.40 -0.26
CA LEU A 91 -9.26 -10.01 -0.58
C LEU A 91 -9.69 -9.15 0.61
N GLY A 92 -8.77 -8.35 1.15
CA GLY A 92 -9.06 -7.42 2.25
C GLY A 92 -9.21 -5.98 1.76
N ASN A 93 -8.37 -5.56 0.82
CA ASN A 93 -8.34 -4.15 0.40
C ASN A 93 -8.33 -4.00 -1.12
N ILE A 94 -9.03 -2.99 -1.62
CA ILE A 94 -8.92 -2.52 -3.00
C ILE A 94 -8.50 -1.04 -2.94
N ILE A 95 -7.42 -0.69 -3.63
CA ILE A 95 -6.91 0.68 -3.73
C ILE A 95 -7.02 1.13 -5.17
N PHE A 96 -7.82 2.15 -5.43
CA PHE A 96 -7.86 2.85 -6.71
C PHE A 96 -6.87 4.01 -6.69
N MET A 97 -5.93 4.01 -7.63
CA MET A 97 -4.98 5.13 -7.81
C MET A 97 -5.59 6.31 -8.58
N ASP A 98 -6.68 6.05 -9.32
CA ASP A 98 -7.47 7.01 -10.08
C ASP A 98 -8.87 6.38 -10.29
N LEU A 99 -9.90 7.21 -10.49
CA LEU A 99 -11.27 6.78 -10.81
C LEU A 99 -11.62 6.84 -12.29
N LYS A 100 -10.72 7.31 -13.17
CA LYS A 100 -10.98 7.52 -14.62
C LYS A 100 -11.76 6.40 -15.30
N ASN A 101 -11.40 5.15 -15.04
CA ASN A 101 -12.02 4.00 -15.72
C ASN A 101 -12.99 3.21 -14.82
N VAL A 102 -13.12 3.60 -13.55
CA VAL A 102 -13.73 2.75 -12.51
C VAL A 102 -15.24 2.94 -12.40
N LYS A 103 -15.83 3.93 -13.09
CA LYS A 103 -17.23 4.40 -12.91
C LYS A 103 -18.24 3.26 -12.79
N ASP A 104 -18.34 2.40 -13.78
CA ASP A 104 -19.40 1.39 -13.85
C ASP A 104 -19.16 0.20 -12.92
N ILE A 105 -17.91 -0.01 -12.49
CA ILE A 105 -17.51 -1.17 -11.70
C ILE A 105 -17.43 -0.81 -10.21
N TYR A 106 -17.26 0.47 -9.86
CA TYR A 106 -17.02 0.93 -8.48
C TYR A 106 -18.07 0.42 -7.49
N ASN A 107 -19.35 0.63 -7.81
CA ASN A 107 -20.44 0.20 -6.95
C ASN A 107 -20.51 -1.31 -6.80
N ASN A 108 -19.96 -2.11 -7.72
CA ASN A 108 -19.96 -3.57 -7.62
C ASN A 108 -18.72 -4.13 -6.91
N MET A 109 -17.75 -3.28 -6.53
CA MET A 109 -16.47 -3.74 -5.97
C MET A 109 -16.63 -4.47 -4.63
N TYR A 110 -17.63 -4.10 -3.82
CA TYR A 110 -17.88 -4.74 -2.53
C TYR A 110 -18.16 -6.25 -2.68
N THR A 111 -18.70 -6.68 -3.82
CA THR A 111 -18.99 -8.11 -4.09
C THR A 111 -17.74 -8.98 -4.11
N HIS A 112 -16.56 -8.38 -4.33
CA HIS A 112 -15.29 -9.10 -4.34
C HIS A 112 -14.81 -9.50 -2.93
N PHE A 113 -15.38 -8.94 -1.86
CA PHE A 113 -15.04 -9.28 -0.47
C PHE A 113 -15.84 -10.47 0.09
N ARG A 114 -16.97 -10.85 -0.52
CA ARG A 114 -17.66 -12.13 -0.24
C ARG A 114 -18.00 -12.38 1.24
N GLY A 115 -18.46 -11.34 1.93
CA GLY A 115 -18.83 -11.42 3.34
C GLY A 115 -17.66 -11.24 4.31
N SER A 116 -16.42 -11.07 3.83
CA SER A 116 -15.38 -10.47 4.66
C SER A 116 -15.54 -8.96 4.68
N GLU A 117 -15.20 -8.34 5.81
CA GLU A 117 -15.03 -6.89 5.87
C GLU A 117 -13.86 -6.50 4.96
N GLY A 118 -14.12 -5.57 4.04
CA GLY A 118 -13.15 -5.13 3.06
C GLY A 118 -13.11 -3.63 2.95
N THR A 119 -11.92 -3.08 2.73
CA THR A 119 -11.71 -1.63 2.61
C THR A 119 -11.48 -1.26 1.16
N ILE A 120 -12.28 -0.31 0.65
CA ILE A 120 -12.03 0.32 -0.66
C ILE A 120 -11.48 1.72 -0.39
N ILE A 121 -10.29 1.99 -0.93
CA ILE A 121 -9.64 3.30 -0.82
C ILE A 121 -9.46 3.86 -2.21
N SER A 122 -9.96 5.07 -2.45
CA SER A 122 -9.80 5.78 -3.72
C SER A 122 -8.91 7.00 -3.48
N LEU A 123 -7.76 7.03 -4.14
CA LEU A 123 -6.85 8.17 -4.12
C LEU A 123 -7.22 9.10 -5.27
N LEU A 124 -7.49 10.36 -4.92
CA LEU A 124 -7.95 11.38 -5.86
C LEU A 124 -6.96 12.55 -5.92
N ASP A 125 -6.70 13.02 -7.13
CA ASP A 125 -6.09 14.30 -7.42
C ASP A 125 -7.19 15.38 -7.57
N GLN A 126 -6.81 16.65 -7.42
CA GLN A 126 -7.72 17.80 -7.50
C GLN A 126 -8.12 18.17 -8.95
N SER A 127 -7.92 17.25 -9.90
CA SER A 127 -8.33 17.45 -11.28
C SER A 127 -9.86 17.50 -11.40
N GLU A 128 -10.37 18.43 -12.20
CA GLU A 128 -11.81 18.61 -12.45
C GLU A 128 -12.49 17.29 -12.86
N GLN A 129 -11.82 16.51 -13.73
CA GLN A 129 -12.29 15.20 -14.14
C GLN A 129 -12.58 14.30 -12.94
N GLN A 130 -11.62 14.07 -12.04
CA GLN A 130 -11.83 13.15 -10.92
C GLN A 130 -12.88 13.65 -9.91
N VAL A 131 -12.96 14.96 -9.71
CA VAL A 131 -14.00 15.57 -8.87
C VAL A 131 -15.38 15.30 -9.46
N GLU A 132 -15.53 15.46 -10.77
CA GLU A 132 -16.78 15.15 -11.49
C GLU A 132 -17.12 13.66 -11.42
N ILE A 133 -16.13 12.75 -11.49
CA ILE A 133 -16.38 11.32 -11.31
C ILE A 133 -16.90 11.04 -9.90
N LEU A 134 -16.27 11.62 -8.88
CA LEU A 134 -16.66 11.44 -7.48
C LEU A 134 -18.07 11.96 -7.22
N THR A 135 -18.40 13.16 -7.70
CA THR A 135 -19.73 13.75 -7.51
C THR A 135 -20.82 12.88 -8.14
N ASN A 136 -20.59 12.40 -9.36
CA ASN A 136 -21.49 11.47 -10.05
C ASN A 136 -21.67 10.16 -9.26
N LEU A 137 -20.59 9.59 -8.70
CA LEU A 137 -20.67 8.38 -7.88
C LEU A 137 -21.49 8.62 -6.59
N ILE A 138 -21.30 9.77 -5.93
CA ILE A 138 -22.07 10.14 -4.74
C ILE A 138 -23.55 10.31 -5.08
N GLU A 139 -23.87 10.97 -6.20
CA GLU A 139 -25.25 11.13 -6.66
C GLU A 139 -25.90 9.79 -7.00
N GLN A 140 -25.18 8.88 -7.66
CA GLN A 140 -25.66 7.53 -7.92
C GLN A 140 -25.91 6.77 -6.61
N GLN A 141 -25.01 6.89 -5.63
CA GLN A 141 -25.21 6.26 -4.32
C GLN A 141 -26.42 6.84 -3.58
N LYS A 142 -26.64 8.16 -3.62
CA LYS A 142 -27.84 8.79 -3.05
C LYS A 142 -29.14 8.29 -3.69
N LYS A 143 -29.13 7.98 -4.99
CA LYS A 143 -30.29 7.45 -5.71
C LYS A 143 -30.55 5.98 -5.40
N GLN A 144 -29.49 5.18 -5.32
CA GLN A 144 -29.59 3.73 -5.19
C GLN A 144 -29.65 3.25 -3.72
N PHE A 145 -29.06 4.00 -2.80
CA PHE A 145 -28.94 3.66 -1.39
C PHE A 145 -29.43 4.81 -0.51
N THR A 146 -29.97 4.47 0.66
CA THR A 146 -30.44 5.45 1.66
C THR A 146 -29.29 6.18 2.36
N GLN A 147 -28.08 5.63 2.32
CA GLN A 147 -26.89 6.18 2.97
C GLN A 147 -25.70 6.28 2.00
N ILE A 148 -24.96 7.39 2.10
CA ILE A 148 -23.71 7.59 1.37
C ILE A 148 -22.60 6.88 2.14
N ASN A 149 -21.99 5.89 1.50
CA ASN A 149 -20.94 5.07 2.11
C ASN A 149 -19.52 5.58 1.78
N ILE A 150 -19.39 6.51 0.85
CA ILE A 150 -18.13 7.19 0.55
C ILE A 150 -17.86 8.22 1.65
N LYS A 151 -16.76 8.02 2.39
CA LYS A 151 -16.30 8.91 3.45
C LYS A 151 -14.86 9.32 3.19
N GLU A 152 -14.49 10.49 3.70
CA GLU A 152 -13.10 10.93 3.68
C GLU A 152 -12.24 9.98 4.52
N PHE A 153 -11.02 9.72 4.03
CA PHE A 153 -10.09 8.89 4.79
C PHE A 153 -9.57 9.71 5.98
N PRO A 154 -9.61 9.18 7.21
CA PRO A 154 -9.43 9.97 8.43
C PRO A 154 -7.96 10.37 8.74
N LEU A 155 -7.08 10.42 7.73
CA LEU A 155 -5.73 10.94 7.89
C LEU A 155 -5.69 12.45 7.68
N LYS A 156 -5.12 13.17 8.63
CA LYS A 156 -4.95 14.62 8.50
C LYS A 156 -3.89 14.93 7.45
N LYS A 157 -4.15 15.92 6.60
CA LYS A 157 -3.24 16.32 5.50
C LYS A 157 -1.81 16.60 5.96
N HIS A 158 -1.62 17.22 7.12
CA HIS A 158 -0.30 17.56 7.66
C HIS A 158 0.53 16.32 8.06
N GLU A 159 -0.12 15.24 8.50
CA GLU A 159 0.56 13.97 8.81
C GLU A 159 1.13 13.33 7.54
N ILE A 160 0.41 13.47 6.42
CA ILE A 160 0.84 12.98 5.10
C ILE A 160 1.93 13.90 4.50
N ASP A 161 1.75 15.22 4.60
CA ASP A 161 2.71 16.20 4.07
C ASP A 161 4.10 16.06 4.71
N SER A 162 4.17 15.59 5.96
CA SER A 162 5.42 15.28 6.64
C SER A 162 6.23 14.18 5.92
N PHE A 163 5.59 13.27 5.17
CA PHE A 163 6.29 12.27 4.35
C PHE A 163 6.68 12.79 2.96
N ARG A 164 6.17 13.95 2.54
CA ARG A 164 6.31 14.46 1.18
C ARG A 164 7.77 14.65 0.79
N TYR A 165 8.59 15.23 1.67
CA TYR A 165 10.02 15.46 1.36
C TYR A 165 10.79 14.15 1.17
N ARG A 166 10.41 13.06 1.86
CA ARG A 166 11.07 11.75 1.72
C ARG A 166 10.70 11.03 0.43
N ILE A 167 9.45 11.22 0.00
CA ILE A 167 8.88 10.48 -1.13
C ILE A 167 9.08 11.24 -2.44
N SER A 168 9.16 12.58 -2.40
CA SER A 168 9.27 13.43 -3.59
C SER A 168 10.45 13.03 -4.47
N ASP A 169 11.64 12.83 -3.88
CA ASP A 169 12.84 12.45 -4.63
C ASP A 169 12.72 11.04 -5.22
N VAL A 170 12.11 10.12 -4.48
CA VAL A 170 11.86 8.75 -4.97
C VAL A 170 10.89 8.76 -6.16
N VAL A 171 9.79 9.50 -6.05
CA VAL A 171 8.80 9.61 -7.14
C VAL A 171 9.39 10.33 -8.34
N GLY A 172 10.18 11.39 -8.11
CA GLY A 172 10.89 12.13 -9.15
C GLY A 172 11.96 11.30 -9.88
N ALA A 173 12.64 10.40 -9.16
CA ALA A 173 13.64 9.51 -9.75
C ALA A 173 13.03 8.46 -10.70
N ILE A 174 11.75 8.11 -10.54
CA ILE A 174 11.07 7.13 -11.40
C ILE A 174 10.63 7.80 -12.70
N SER A 175 11.56 7.84 -13.66
CA SER A 175 11.34 8.40 -14.99
C SER A 175 10.53 7.46 -15.90
N ARG A 176 9.96 8.01 -16.97
CA ARG A 176 9.30 7.20 -18.04
C ARG A 176 10.26 6.17 -18.65
N LYS A 177 11.55 6.48 -18.74
CA LYS A 177 12.58 5.55 -19.21
C LYS A 177 12.75 4.38 -18.23
N GLN A 178 12.79 4.64 -16.93
CA GLN A 178 12.86 3.55 -15.92
C GLN A 178 11.63 2.64 -15.99
N VAL A 179 10.44 3.21 -16.18
CA VAL A 179 9.20 2.43 -16.34
C VAL A 179 9.27 1.52 -17.57
N LYS A 180 9.70 2.04 -18.74
CA LYS A 180 9.89 1.24 -19.96
C LYS A 180 10.95 0.16 -19.79
N ASN A 181 12.08 0.48 -19.16
CA ASN A 181 13.13 -0.49 -18.89
C ASN A 181 12.64 -1.61 -17.96
N MET A 182 11.82 -1.28 -16.95
CA MET A 182 11.22 -2.27 -16.04
C MET A 182 10.22 -3.16 -16.76
N GLN A 183 9.37 -2.59 -17.63
CA GLN A 183 8.46 -3.35 -18.50
C GLN A 183 9.24 -4.36 -19.37
N MET A 184 10.30 -3.91 -20.02
CA MET A 184 11.14 -4.77 -20.86
C MET A 184 11.84 -5.86 -20.03
N LEU A 185 12.36 -5.51 -18.86
CA LEU A 185 13.02 -6.46 -17.97
C LEU A 185 12.05 -7.54 -17.49
N ASP A 186 10.83 -7.16 -17.10
CA ASP A 186 9.79 -8.11 -16.69
C ASP A 186 9.39 -9.04 -17.84
N PHE A 187 9.20 -8.48 -19.05
CA PHE A 187 8.93 -9.26 -20.25
C PHE A 187 10.04 -10.27 -20.55
N LYS A 188 11.31 -9.85 -20.58
CA LYS A 188 12.45 -10.74 -20.84
C LYS A 188 12.61 -11.83 -19.77
N LYS A 189 12.37 -11.50 -18.50
CA LYS A 189 12.36 -12.50 -17.41
C LYS A 189 11.25 -13.53 -17.58
N LYS A 190 10.06 -13.11 -18.02
CA LYS A 190 8.94 -13.99 -18.31
C LYS A 190 9.22 -14.87 -19.53
N LEU A 191 9.86 -14.30 -20.55
CA LEU A 191 10.27 -15.01 -21.78
C LEU A 191 11.17 -16.21 -21.47
N LEU A 192 12.24 -16.00 -20.67
CA LEU A 192 13.15 -17.07 -20.26
C LEU A 192 12.49 -18.15 -19.39
N LYS A 193 11.41 -17.82 -18.70
CA LYS A 193 10.67 -18.76 -17.83
C LYS A 193 9.50 -19.43 -18.54
N SER A 194 9.25 -19.10 -19.81
CA SER A 194 8.16 -19.68 -20.57
C SER A 194 8.48 -21.14 -20.90
N LYS A 195 7.56 -22.05 -20.57
CA LYS A 195 7.66 -23.46 -20.93
C LYS A 195 7.62 -23.68 -22.45
N GLU A 196 6.94 -22.77 -23.16
CA GLU A 196 6.77 -22.86 -24.61
C GLU A 196 8.08 -22.60 -25.37
N LEU A 197 8.99 -21.83 -24.77
CA LEU A 197 10.29 -21.49 -25.38
C LEU A 197 11.45 -22.29 -24.80
N GLU A 198 11.17 -23.22 -23.89
CA GLU A 198 12.21 -23.99 -23.21
C GLU A 198 12.99 -24.86 -24.21
N THR A 199 12.30 -25.49 -25.16
CA THR A 199 12.93 -26.26 -26.24
C THR A 199 13.75 -25.37 -27.19
N TYR A 200 13.19 -24.24 -27.61
CA TYR A 200 13.88 -23.28 -28.48
C TYR A 200 15.21 -22.82 -27.87
N PHE A 201 15.22 -22.46 -26.58
CA PHE A 201 16.43 -22.00 -25.90
C PHE A 201 17.44 -23.11 -25.58
N ARG A 202 17.02 -24.39 -25.62
CA ARG A 202 17.96 -25.53 -25.53
C ARG A 202 18.71 -25.73 -26.84
N GLU A 203 18.05 -25.48 -27.96
CA GLU A 203 18.64 -25.57 -29.31
C GLU A 203 19.46 -24.31 -29.65
N ASN A 204 19.05 -23.14 -29.16
CA ASN A 204 19.67 -21.85 -29.44
C ASN A 204 20.22 -21.21 -28.15
N ASP A 205 21.37 -21.69 -27.65
CA ASP A 205 21.96 -21.16 -26.41
C ASP A 205 22.48 -19.72 -26.58
N ALA A 206 22.93 -19.32 -27.79
CA ALA A 206 23.37 -17.96 -28.06
C ALA A 206 22.26 -16.92 -27.80
N ASP A 207 21.04 -17.16 -28.29
CA ASP A 207 19.88 -16.29 -28.07
C ASP A 207 19.51 -16.20 -26.58
N ARG A 208 19.60 -17.34 -25.89
CA ARG A 208 19.36 -17.41 -24.44
C ARG A 208 20.37 -16.53 -23.69
N GLN A 209 21.65 -16.61 -24.04
CA GLN A 209 22.70 -15.79 -23.44
C GLN A 209 22.49 -14.31 -23.71
N LEU A 210 22.14 -13.91 -24.94
CA LEU A 210 21.82 -12.52 -25.27
C LEU A 210 20.69 -11.95 -24.40
N ILE A 211 19.62 -12.73 -24.18
CA ILE A 211 18.52 -12.29 -23.31
C ILE A 211 18.98 -12.14 -21.86
N ILE A 212 19.85 -13.02 -21.37
CA ILE A 212 20.42 -12.94 -20.02
C ILE A 212 21.27 -11.68 -19.86
N GLU A 213 22.14 -11.38 -20.83
CA GLU A 213 22.96 -10.17 -20.86
C GLU A 213 22.09 -8.90 -20.85
N ASP A 214 21.05 -8.89 -21.66
CA ASP A 214 20.08 -7.80 -21.71
C ASP A 214 19.34 -7.61 -20.38
N ILE A 215 18.93 -8.69 -19.71
CA ILE A 215 18.32 -8.63 -18.38
C ILE A 215 19.29 -8.01 -17.38
N ASN A 216 20.57 -8.41 -17.43
CA ASN A 216 21.61 -7.88 -16.56
C ASN A 216 21.86 -6.39 -16.83
N SER A 217 21.92 -5.99 -18.10
CA SER A 217 22.07 -4.60 -18.54
C SER A 217 20.90 -3.74 -18.07
N LEU A 218 19.66 -4.15 -18.34
CA LEU A 218 18.45 -3.45 -17.90
C LEU A 218 18.38 -3.35 -16.39
N SER A 219 18.73 -4.42 -15.68
CA SER A 219 18.79 -4.43 -14.21
C SER A 219 19.77 -3.37 -13.72
N LYS A 220 21.00 -3.33 -14.26
CA LYS A 220 21.99 -2.30 -13.91
C LYS A 220 21.46 -0.89 -14.16
N GLN A 221 20.87 -0.63 -15.33
CA GLN A 221 20.32 0.69 -15.68
C GLN A 221 19.20 1.15 -14.72
N ILE A 222 18.35 0.22 -14.26
CA ILE A 222 17.27 0.53 -13.31
C ILE A 222 17.82 0.83 -11.90
N HIS A 223 18.90 0.15 -11.49
CA HIS A 223 19.47 0.28 -10.14
C HIS A 223 20.58 1.34 -10.03
N GLN A 224 21.12 1.86 -11.13
CA GLN A 224 22.24 2.81 -11.11
C GLN A 224 21.88 4.15 -10.45
N TYR A 225 20.75 4.76 -10.82
CA TYR A 225 20.30 6.07 -10.32
C TYR A 225 19.10 5.93 -9.37
N GLN A 226 19.25 4.96 -8.50
CA GLN A 226 18.24 4.48 -7.58
C GLN A 226 18.17 5.36 -6.34
N VAL A 227 17.07 6.10 -6.18
CA VAL A 227 16.74 6.72 -4.89
C VAL A 227 15.82 5.77 -4.13
N LYS A 228 16.21 5.38 -2.92
CA LYS A 228 15.42 4.54 -2.02
C LYS A 228 15.03 5.34 -0.78
N CYS A 229 13.85 5.06 -0.24
CA CYS A 229 13.55 5.51 1.11
C CYS A 229 14.29 4.62 2.11
N GLU A 230 14.79 5.22 3.20
CA GLU A 230 15.23 4.48 4.39
C GLU A 230 14.16 3.50 4.84
N ASP A 231 14.55 2.29 5.26
CA ASP A 231 13.62 1.22 5.62
C ASP A 231 12.75 1.61 6.83
N GLU A 232 13.34 2.22 7.84
CA GLU A 232 12.64 2.66 9.04
C GLU A 232 12.02 4.05 8.87
N ILE A 233 10.81 4.23 9.40
CA ILE A 233 10.19 5.56 9.50
C ILE A 233 10.65 6.17 10.82
N PRO A 234 11.30 7.35 10.81
CA PRO A 234 11.66 8.03 12.04
C PRO A 234 10.45 8.38 12.88
N GLU A 235 10.65 8.37 14.19
CA GLU A 235 9.57 8.51 15.16
C GLU A 235 8.76 9.79 14.98
N TYR A 236 9.38 10.90 14.58
CA TYR A 236 8.68 12.17 14.35
C TYR A 236 7.69 12.13 13.17
N LEU A 237 7.81 11.18 12.25
CA LEU A 237 6.87 11.01 11.13
C LEU A 237 5.75 10.02 11.43
N VAL A 238 5.84 9.27 12.53
CA VAL A 238 4.81 8.31 12.91
C VAL A 238 3.66 9.09 13.55
N PRO A 239 2.41 8.98 13.01
CA PRO A 239 1.24 9.61 13.61
C PRO A 239 1.07 9.22 15.09
N GLU A 240 0.56 10.14 15.92
CA GLU A 240 0.39 9.90 17.36
C GLU A 240 -0.48 8.68 17.65
N MET A 241 -1.58 8.52 16.90
CA MET A 241 -2.43 7.32 16.97
C MET A 241 -1.63 6.03 16.77
N VAL A 242 -0.72 6.01 15.79
CA VAL A 242 0.11 4.83 15.50
C VAL A 242 1.12 4.60 16.64
N LYS A 243 1.69 5.67 17.20
CA LYS A 243 2.58 5.58 18.37
C LYS A 243 1.87 4.98 19.58
N GLU A 244 0.67 5.46 19.89
CA GLU A 244 -0.14 4.94 21.00
C GLU A 244 -0.48 3.47 20.81
N GLN A 245 -0.85 3.07 19.59
CA GLN A 245 -1.15 1.66 19.31
C GLN A 245 0.08 0.79 19.42
N ARG A 246 1.24 1.22 18.89
CA ARG A 246 2.50 0.51 19.04
C ARG A 246 2.89 0.33 20.51
N LYS A 247 2.71 1.35 21.34
CA LYS A 247 2.91 1.26 22.81
C LYS A 247 1.98 0.20 23.42
N ARG A 248 0.68 0.24 23.14
CA ARG A 248 -0.30 -0.76 23.62
C ARG A 248 0.04 -2.19 23.18
N PHE A 249 0.55 -2.39 21.97
CA PHE A 249 0.97 -3.71 21.48
C PHE A 249 2.25 -4.20 22.17
N ASN A 250 3.20 -3.31 22.47
CA ASN A 250 4.42 -3.66 23.21
C ASN A 250 4.10 -3.97 24.68
N ASP A 251 3.22 -3.21 25.33
CA ASP A 251 2.79 -3.45 26.73
C ASP A 251 2.06 -4.80 26.88
N LYS A 252 1.34 -5.25 25.85
CA LYS A 252 0.70 -6.58 25.83
C LYS A 252 1.70 -7.73 25.73
N LYS A 253 2.88 -7.54 25.11
CA LYS A 253 3.93 -8.56 25.01
C LYS A 253 4.66 -8.81 26.33
N GLU A 254 4.65 -7.86 27.25
CA GLU A 254 5.31 -8.00 28.56
C GLU A 254 4.46 -8.72 29.61
N LYS A 255 3.16 -8.95 29.34
CA LYS A 255 2.31 -9.78 30.20
C LYS A 255 2.58 -11.26 29.96
N PHE A 256 3.62 -11.79 30.61
CA PHE A 256 3.79 -13.23 30.77
C PHE A 256 2.56 -13.79 31.48
N SER A 257 1.73 -14.57 30.78
CA SER A 257 0.74 -15.41 31.44
C SER A 257 1.48 -16.48 32.23
N LYS A 258 1.44 -16.41 33.57
CA LYS A 258 1.83 -17.54 34.41
C LYS A 258 0.89 -18.69 34.03
N ILE A 259 1.42 -19.68 33.29
CA ILE A 259 0.70 -20.92 33.02
C ILE A 259 0.38 -21.53 34.39
N GLN A 260 -0.90 -21.57 34.77
CA GLN A 260 -1.34 -22.36 35.90
C GLN A 260 -1.10 -23.83 35.53
N VAL A 261 -0.13 -24.45 36.19
CA VAL A 261 0.17 -25.87 36.00
C VAL A 261 -1.00 -26.67 36.57
N THR A 262 -1.90 -27.12 35.70
CA THR A 262 -2.83 -28.20 36.05
C THR A 262 -2.01 -29.45 36.40
N ARG A 263 -2.39 -30.14 37.48
CA ARG A 263 -1.72 -31.35 38.01
C ARG A 263 -1.42 -32.33 36.87
N THR A 264 -0.16 -32.39 36.46
CA THR A 264 0.31 -33.35 35.45
C THR A 264 0.59 -34.69 36.11
N ASN A 265 0.21 -35.76 35.40
CA ASN A 265 0.38 -37.15 35.79
C ASN A 265 1.86 -37.44 36.17
N GLU A 266 2.11 -38.15 37.27
CA GLU A 266 3.48 -38.36 37.82
C GLU A 266 4.45 -39.02 36.82
N GLU A 267 3.92 -39.83 35.91
CA GLU A 267 4.69 -40.48 34.84
C GLU A 267 5.26 -39.47 33.83
N PHE A 268 4.53 -38.39 33.55
CA PHE A 268 4.99 -37.33 32.66
C PHE A 268 6.16 -36.57 33.29
N GLN A 269 6.10 -36.30 34.60
CA GLN A 269 7.20 -35.64 35.31
C GLN A 269 8.46 -36.51 35.35
N LYS A 270 8.31 -37.83 35.59
CA LYS A 270 9.45 -38.78 35.57
C LYS A 270 10.07 -38.90 34.17
N SER A 271 9.25 -38.94 33.11
CA SER A 271 9.72 -38.97 31.71
C SER A 271 10.43 -37.67 31.30
N LEU A 272 9.90 -36.51 31.72
CA LEU A 272 10.51 -35.21 31.44
C LEU A 272 11.87 -35.07 32.16
N LYS A 273 11.95 -35.50 33.42
CA LYS A 273 13.19 -35.44 34.22
C LYS A 273 14.30 -36.31 33.61
N ARG A 274 13.96 -37.53 33.17
CA ARG A 274 14.91 -38.41 32.45
C ARG A 274 15.41 -37.81 31.13
N ARG A 275 14.55 -37.13 30.37
CA ARG A 275 14.95 -36.44 29.13
C ARG A 275 15.83 -35.21 29.39
N MET A 276 15.61 -34.51 30.50
CA MET A 276 16.40 -33.35 30.92
C MET A 276 17.80 -33.75 31.37
N GLU A 277 17.89 -34.78 32.21
CA GLU A 277 19.17 -35.34 32.69
C GLU A 277 20.02 -35.88 31.53
N LYS A 278 19.40 -36.52 30.53
CA LYS A 278 20.12 -37.03 29.34
C LYS A 278 20.74 -35.92 28.47
N ASN A 279 20.23 -34.69 28.57
CA ASN A 279 20.65 -33.55 27.74
C ASN A 279 21.32 -32.42 28.54
N ASN A 280 21.65 -32.61 29.83
CA ASN A 280 22.23 -31.59 30.73
C ASN A 280 21.45 -30.25 30.75
N LEU A 281 20.11 -30.31 30.72
CA LEU A 281 19.24 -29.12 30.76
C LEU A 281 18.62 -28.92 32.14
N THR A 282 18.52 -27.67 32.60
CA THR A 282 17.85 -27.34 33.87
C THR A 282 16.37 -26.99 33.66
N LEU A 283 15.55 -27.10 34.71
CA LEU A 283 14.12 -26.75 34.68
C LEU A 283 13.87 -25.28 34.28
N ASP A 284 14.83 -24.40 34.55
CA ASP A 284 14.75 -22.98 34.22
C ASP A 284 15.04 -22.70 32.73
N ASP A 285 15.77 -23.59 32.05
CA ASP A 285 16.00 -23.51 30.59
C ASP A 285 14.72 -23.85 29.80
N VAL A 286 13.91 -24.79 30.31
CA VAL A 286 12.65 -25.20 29.66
C VAL A 286 11.51 -24.21 29.89
N LYS A 287 11.52 -23.49 31.02
CA LYS A 287 10.58 -22.38 31.27
C LYS A 287 10.83 -21.16 30.36
N LYS A 288 12.00 -21.06 29.73
CA LYS A 288 12.34 -20.00 28.76
C LYS A 288 12.06 -20.39 27.31
N LYS A 289 11.03 -21.19 27.05
CA LYS A 289 10.54 -21.34 25.67
C LYS A 289 9.87 -20.02 25.26
N LYS A 290 10.64 -19.13 24.64
CA LYS A 290 10.07 -18.01 23.85
C LYS A 290 9.05 -18.63 22.92
N VAL A 291 7.77 -18.38 23.17
CA VAL A 291 6.75 -18.53 22.16
C VAL A 291 7.18 -17.55 21.06
N LEU A 292 7.71 -18.09 19.97
CA LEU A 292 7.73 -17.37 18.71
C LEU A 292 6.25 -17.24 18.36
N ASP A 293 5.63 -16.18 18.87
CA ASP A 293 4.32 -15.76 18.40
C ASP A 293 4.44 -15.67 16.90
N GLN A 294 3.70 -16.53 16.20
CA GLN A 294 3.35 -16.32 14.81
C GLN A 294 2.99 -14.85 14.71
N ALA A 295 3.73 -14.11 13.87
CA ALA A 295 3.62 -12.68 13.75
C ALA A 295 2.15 -12.28 13.63
N GLY A 296 1.54 -11.93 14.77
CA GLY A 296 0.18 -11.44 14.84
C GLY A 296 0.15 -10.21 13.96
N ASP A 297 -0.81 -10.21 13.04
CA ASP A 297 -1.06 -9.17 12.05
C ASP A 297 -0.92 -7.77 12.69
N LYS A 298 0.25 -7.14 12.47
CA LYS A 298 0.65 -5.86 13.07
C LYS A 298 -0.04 -4.71 12.35
N PHE A 299 -1.35 -4.69 12.31
CA PHE A 299 -2.09 -3.61 11.66
C PHE A 299 -2.51 -2.53 12.66
N VAL A 300 -2.44 -1.28 12.23
CA VAL A 300 -2.92 -0.12 12.98
C VAL A 300 -4.41 0.03 12.69
N VAL A 301 -5.25 -0.02 13.72
CA VAL A 301 -6.70 0.11 13.60
C VAL A 301 -7.07 1.59 13.70
N VAL A 302 -7.60 2.18 12.65
CA VAL A 302 -8.06 3.58 12.73
C VAL A 302 -9.40 3.62 13.47
N ASN A 303 -9.47 4.38 14.57
CA ASN A 303 -10.65 4.42 15.43
C ASN A 303 -11.43 5.73 15.18
N ASN A 304 -12.45 5.66 14.33
CA ASN A 304 -13.19 6.83 13.85
C ASN A 304 -13.80 7.69 14.97
N GLU A 305 -14.15 7.10 16.12
CA GLU A 305 -14.78 7.81 17.26
C GLU A 305 -13.82 8.74 18.03
N LYS A 306 -12.50 8.49 17.97
CA LYS A 306 -11.51 9.35 18.64
C LYS A 306 -11.01 10.50 17.78
N GLU A 307 -11.17 10.39 16.47
CA GLU A 307 -10.77 11.43 15.51
C GLU A 307 -11.92 12.40 15.21
N ALA A 308 -13.15 12.05 15.57
CA ALA A 308 -14.33 12.89 15.53
C ALA A 308 -14.58 13.62 16.88
N VAL A 309 -13.53 14.17 17.50
CA VAL A 309 -13.72 15.11 18.61
C VAL A 309 -13.95 16.49 18.00
N ASP A 310 -15.17 16.98 18.11
CA ASP A 310 -15.57 18.36 17.85
C ASP A 310 -14.62 19.33 18.58
N GLY A 311 -13.92 20.21 17.85
CA GLY A 311 -13.16 21.29 18.48
C GLY A 311 -12.06 21.99 17.69
N ASP A 312 -11.54 21.46 16.57
CA ASP A 312 -10.46 22.10 15.80
C ASP A 312 -10.93 22.61 14.43
N GLU A 313 -11.97 23.46 14.41
CA GLU A 313 -12.16 24.38 13.28
C GLU A 313 -11.07 25.47 13.37
N VAL A 314 -9.99 25.30 12.60
CA VAL A 314 -9.01 26.36 12.41
C VAL A 314 -9.68 27.45 11.55
N ASP A 315 -10.14 28.53 12.20
CA ASP A 315 -10.74 29.70 11.57
C ASP A 315 -9.84 30.24 10.43
N ALA A 316 -10.30 30.09 9.19
CA ALA A 316 -9.58 30.47 7.97
C ALA A 316 -9.23 31.97 7.95
N ASN A 317 -9.90 32.80 8.75
CA ASN A 317 -9.63 34.23 8.89
C ASN A 317 -8.34 34.55 9.67
N ARG A 318 -7.73 33.58 10.36
CA ARG A 318 -6.43 33.74 11.06
C ARG A 318 -5.21 33.41 10.20
N LEU A 319 -5.39 32.90 8.98
CA LEU A 319 -4.28 32.62 8.07
C LEU A 319 -3.86 33.89 7.32
N LYS A 320 -2.60 34.30 7.47
CA LYS A 320 -2.04 35.37 6.62
C LYS A 320 -1.81 34.84 5.20
N VAL A 321 -2.70 35.18 4.27
CA VAL A 321 -2.47 34.93 2.84
C VAL A 321 -1.47 35.95 2.31
N ILE A 322 -0.21 35.54 2.15
CA ILE A 322 0.81 36.34 1.48
C ILE A 322 1.24 35.61 0.22
N SER A 323 0.81 36.12 -0.94
CA SER A 323 1.21 35.60 -2.24
C SER A 323 2.73 35.64 -2.41
N GLY A 324 3.30 34.68 -3.15
CA GLY A 324 4.76 34.57 -3.35
C GLY A 324 5.41 35.86 -3.87
N ARG A 325 4.67 36.66 -4.66
CA ARG A 325 5.12 37.98 -5.15
C ARG A 325 5.29 39.02 -4.02
N LYS A 326 4.50 38.91 -2.95
CA LYS A 326 4.52 39.80 -1.79
C LYS A 326 5.67 39.42 -0.83
N LEU A 327 5.99 38.12 -0.70
CA LEU A 327 7.20 37.63 -0.02
C LEU A 327 8.49 38.05 -0.74
N TRP A 328 8.51 37.97 -2.08
CA TRP A 328 9.64 38.43 -2.88
C TRP A 328 9.93 39.93 -2.69
N LYS A 329 8.87 40.76 -2.69
CA LYS A 329 8.98 42.22 -2.45
C LYS A 329 9.53 42.55 -1.06
N ILE A 330 9.11 41.82 -0.02
CA ILE A 330 9.64 41.97 1.34
C ILE A 330 11.11 41.57 1.40
N LYS A 331 11.47 40.44 0.77
CA LYS A 331 12.85 39.93 0.73
C LYS A 331 13.83 40.89 0.03
N HIS A 332 13.33 41.75 -0.84
CA HIS A 332 14.12 42.73 -1.60
C HIS A 332 13.85 44.18 -1.17
N GLY A 333 13.29 44.39 0.03
CA GLY A 333 13.19 45.72 0.65
C GLY A 333 12.14 46.67 0.04
N PHE A 334 11.24 46.19 -0.81
CA PHE A 334 10.19 47.03 -1.39
C PHE A 334 9.07 47.30 -0.37
N LYS A 335 8.78 48.58 -0.10
CA LYS A 335 7.69 48.99 0.80
C LYS A 335 6.31 48.57 0.22
N LEU A 336 5.57 47.76 0.98
CA LEU A 336 4.22 47.32 0.62
C LEU A 336 3.18 48.34 1.09
N HIS A 337 2.87 49.29 0.19
CA HIS A 337 1.74 50.22 0.10
C HIS A 337 1.78 51.62 0.78
N LYS A 338 1.27 52.60 0.02
CA LYS A 338 0.74 53.91 0.49
C LYS A 338 -0.52 53.66 1.32
N LYS A 339 -0.59 54.24 2.52
CA LYS A 339 -1.70 54.12 3.48
C LYS A 339 -2.99 54.73 2.93
N ASN A 340 -4.08 53.96 2.92
CA ASN A 340 -5.41 54.42 2.53
C ASN A 340 -6.19 54.92 3.77
N LYS A 341 -6.00 56.21 4.11
CA LYS A 341 -6.52 56.86 5.34
C LYS A 341 -8.04 56.73 5.56
N ARG A 342 -8.81 56.43 4.52
CA ARG A 342 -10.27 56.28 4.59
C ARG A 342 -10.70 55.01 5.33
N MET A 343 -9.86 53.96 5.32
CA MET A 343 -10.14 52.68 5.99
C MET A 343 -9.70 52.68 7.46
N GLU A 344 -8.69 53.48 7.82
CA GLU A 344 -8.30 53.71 9.23
C GLU A 344 -9.41 54.45 9.99
N LYS A 345 -10.04 55.48 9.39
CA LYS A 345 -11.18 56.18 10.00
C LYS A 345 -12.42 55.30 10.24
N LYS A 346 -12.52 54.13 9.60
CA LYS A 346 -13.62 53.17 9.80
C LYS A 346 -13.31 52.10 10.84
N GLY A 347 -12.17 52.16 11.52
CA GLY A 347 -11.82 51.23 12.61
C GLY A 347 -11.57 49.78 12.18
N ILE A 348 -11.38 49.53 10.87
CA ILE A 348 -11.26 48.18 10.30
C ILE A 348 -9.90 47.53 10.63
N TYR A 349 -8.90 48.33 10.99
CA TYR A 349 -7.61 47.83 11.43
C TYR A 349 -7.32 48.40 12.82
N GLN A 350 -7.27 47.53 13.84
CA GLN A 350 -6.78 47.91 15.17
C GLN A 350 -5.30 48.30 15.06
N ALA A 351 -4.92 49.32 15.85
CA ALA A 351 -3.61 49.96 15.86
C ALA A 351 -2.46 49.00 16.13
#